data_AF-A0A392R8I8-F1
#
_entry.id   AF-A0A392R8I8-F1
#
_cell.length_a   1.000
_cell.length_b   1.000
_cell.length_c   1.000
_cell.angle_alpha   90.00
_cell.angle_beta   90.00
_cell.angle_gamma   90.00
#
_symmetry.space_group_name_H-M   'P 1'
#
loop_
_entity.id
_entity.type
_entity.pdbx_description
1 polymer ?
#
loop_
_entity_poly.entity_id
_entity_poly.type
_entity_poly.pdbx_seq_one_letter_code
_entity_poly.pdbx_strand_id
1 'polypeptide(L)'
;MEEKKRHTCLKLQINGEEAIFVKGTWFDTHFNLSITDGFTAWNCNASEEELKQRAAQWDQPVLEYVMLSERYLGFQQPGSVYA
;
A
#
# COMPACT_ATOMS: atom_id res chain seq x y z
N MET A 1 16.14 -15.75 -8.35
CA MET A 1 15.93 -15.43 -6.93
C MET A 1 14.44 -15.22 -6.77
N GLU A 2 13.76 -16.03 -5.96
CA GLU A 2 12.32 -15.85 -5.74
C GLU A 2 12.13 -14.58 -4.91
N GLU A 3 11.40 -13.61 -5.44
CA GLU A 3 11.19 -12.34 -4.75
C GLU A 3 10.36 -12.59 -3.49
N LYS A 4 10.82 -12.08 -2.34
CA LYS A 4 10.25 -12.42 -1.04
C LYS A 4 8.94 -11.67 -0.83
N LYS A 5 7.85 -12.23 -1.33
CA LYS A 5 6.51 -11.64 -1.23
C LYS A 5 5.98 -11.64 0.20
N ARG A 6 5.50 -10.48 0.65
CA ARG A 6 4.85 -10.29 1.97
C ARG A 6 3.38 -9.94 1.74
N HIS A 7 2.54 -10.29 2.71
CA HIS A 7 1.10 -10.02 2.60
C HIS A 7 0.59 -9.38 3.89
N THR A 8 -0.29 -8.39 3.74
CA THR A 8 -0.93 -7.70 4.86
C THR A 8 -2.42 -7.56 4.59
N CYS A 9 -3.21 -7.51 5.65
CA CYS A 9 -4.62 -7.15 5.61
C CYS A 9 -4.90 -6.15 6.73
N LEU A 10 -5.37 -4.96 6.37
CA LEU A 10 -5.64 -3.87 7.29
C LEU A 10 -7.09 -3.41 7.18
N LYS A 11 -7.78 -3.26 8.30
CA LYS A 11 -8.98 -2.43 8.38
C LYS A 11 -8.52 -0.99 8.65
N LEU A 12 -8.60 -0.14 7.65
CA LEU A 12 -8.20 1.26 7.73
C LEU A 12 -9.42 2.13 7.98
N GLN A 13 -9.31 3.05 8.94
CA GLN A 13 -10.33 4.08 9.17
C GLN A 13 -10.01 5.30 8.31
N ILE A 14 -10.95 5.72 7.47
CA ILE A 14 -10.89 6.96 6.68
C ILE A 14 -11.74 8.00 7.41
N ASN A 15 -11.15 9.17 7.67
CA ASN A 15 -11.80 10.29 8.37
C ASN A 15 -12.44 9.96 9.73
N GLY A 16 -12.11 8.80 10.33
CA GLY A 16 -12.63 8.36 11.63
C GLY A 16 -14.05 7.80 11.62
N GLU A 17 -14.72 7.75 10.47
CA GLU A 17 -16.12 7.32 10.34
C GLU A 17 -16.26 6.09 9.44
N GLU A 18 -15.52 6.06 8.33
CA GLU A 18 -15.62 5.02 7.32
C GLU A 18 -14.48 4.01 7.46
N ALA A 19 -14.77 2.76 7.11
CA ALA A 19 -13.78 1.69 7.15
C ALA A 19 -13.60 1.10 5.75
N ILE A 20 -12.35 1.04 5.29
CA ILE A 20 -11.97 0.21 4.15
C ILE A 20 -11.08 -0.93 4.60
N PHE A 21 -11.08 -2.00 3.83
CA PHE A 21 -10.22 -3.15 4.02
C PHE A 21 -9.19 -3.17 2.90
N VAL A 22 -7.92 -3.07 3.28
CA VAL A 22 -6.78 -3.04 2.36
C VAL A 22 -6.04 -4.36 2.48
N LYS A 23 -5.98 -5.12 1.39
CA LYS A 23 -5.12 -6.28 1.24
C LYS A 23 -3.92 -5.90 0.38
N GLY A 24 -2.73 -5.93 0.96
CA GLY A 24 -1.48 -5.64 0.28
C GLY A 24 -0.68 -6.90 -0.03
N THR A 25 -0.11 -6.95 -1.23
CA THR A 25 0.94 -7.90 -1.61
C THR A 25 2.19 -7.10 -1.95
N TRP A 26 3.24 -7.28 -1.18
CA TRP A 26 4.44 -6.45 -1.19
C TRP A 26 5.62 -7.21 -1.75
N PHE A 27 6.30 -6.58 -2.70
CA PHE A 27 7.56 -7.03 -3.30
C PHE A 27 8.67 -6.05 -2.89
N ASP A 28 9.88 -6.22 -3.39
CA ASP A 28 10.96 -5.26 -3.08
C ASP A 28 10.97 -4.10 -4.10
N THR A 29 10.39 -4.33 -5.28
CA THR A 29 10.32 -3.35 -6.38
C THR A 29 8.93 -2.75 -6.60
N HIS A 30 7.87 -3.44 -6.16
CA HIS A 30 6.50 -3.02 -6.42
C HIS A 30 5.50 -3.54 -5.36
N PHE A 31 4.23 -3.21 -5.52
CA PHE A 31 3.15 -3.77 -4.69
C PHE A 31 1.84 -3.86 -5.47
N ASN A 32 0.97 -4.77 -5.03
CA ASN A 32 -0.40 -4.89 -5.50
C ASN A 32 -1.36 -4.70 -4.33
N LEU A 33 -2.37 -3.85 -4.49
CA LEU A 33 -3.39 -3.57 -3.48
C LEU A 33 -4.76 -3.99 -3.98
N SER A 34 -5.51 -4.68 -3.13
CA SER A 34 -6.96 -4.87 -3.27
C SER A 34 -7.65 -4.18 -2.11
N ILE A 35 -8.57 -3.28 -2.41
CA ILE A 35 -9.24 -2.42 -1.45
C ILE A 35 -10.75 -2.61 -1.57
N THR A 36 -11.48 -2.66 -0.47
CA THR A 36 -12.95 -2.70 -0.47
C THR A 36 -13.54 -2.01 0.75
N ASP A 37 -14.69 -1.38 0.59
CA ASP A 37 -15.53 -0.85 1.69
C ASP A 37 -16.61 -1.87 2.13
N GLY A 38 -16.63 -3.07 1.53
CA GLY A 38 -17.67 -4.09 1.74
C GLY A 38 -18.80 -4.06 0.72
N PHE A 39 -18.89 -3.01 -0.11
CA PHE A 39 -19.84 -2.90 -1.21
C PHE A 39 -19.15 -2.86 -2.58
N THR A 40 -18.13 -2.02 -2.72
CA THR A 40 -17.30 -1.84 -3.91
C THR A 40 -15.89 -2.38 -3.67
N ALA A 41 -15.21 -2.81 -4.74
CA ALA A 41 -13.83 -3.23 -4.69
C ALA A 41 -12.99 -2.53 -5.77
N TRP A 42 -11.77 -2.14 -5.38
CA TRP A 42 -10.77 -1.52 -6.24
C TRP A 42 -9.48 -2.32 -6.19
N ASN A 43 -8.80 -2.44 -7.33
CA ASN A 43 -7.51 -3.10 -7.41
C ASN A 43 -6.49 -2.15 -8.03
N CYS A 44 -5.30 -2.11 -7.45
CA CYS A 44 -4.16 -1.39 -7.96
C CYS A 44 -3.03 -2.41 -8.13
N ASN A 45 -2.65 -2.67 -9.38
CA ASN A 45 -1.49 -3.49 -9.71
C ASN A 45 -0.48 -2.58 -10.39
N ALA A 46 0.35 -1.92 -9.59
CA ALA A 46 1.34 -0.99 -10.11
C ALA A 46 2.52 -1.76 -10.70
N SER A 47 2.92 -1.39 -11.92
CA SER A 47 4.16 -1.88 -12.51
C SER A 47 5.37 -1.32 -11.79
N GLU A 48 6.52 -1.99 -11.90
CA GLU A 48 7.76 -1.48 -11.32
C GLU A 48 8.15 -0.10 -11.87
N GLU A 49 7.89 0.15 -13.14
CA GLU A 49 8.19 1.39 -13.84
C GLU A 49 7.37 2.56 -13.30
N GLU A 50 6.07 2.36 -13.10
CA GLU A 50 5.18 3.36 -12.49
C GLU A 50 5.62 3.67 -11.06
N LEU A 51 6.00 2.65 -10.31
CA LEU A 51 6.48 2.78 -8.93
C LEU A 51 7.84 3.50 -8.86
N LYS A 52 8.76 3.21 -9.79
CA LYS A 52 10.03 3.95 -9.96
C LYS A 52 9.81 5.43 -10.23
N GLN A 53 8.91 5.76 -11.17
CA GLN A 53 8.58 7.14 -11.47
C GLN A 53 7.95 7.86 -10.28
N ARG A 54 7.06 7.18 -9.56
CA ARG A 54 6.40 7.76 -8.39
C ARG A 54 7.36 7.96 -7.22
N ALA A 55 8.22 6.99 -6.92
CA ALA A 55 9.23 7.10 -5.87
C ALA A 55 10.22 8.24 -6.15
N ALA A 56 10.59 8.44 -7.42
CA ALA A 56 11.45 9.56 -7.84
C ALA A 56 10.82 10.94 -7.58
N GLN A 57 9.49 11.08 -7.65
CA GLN A 57 8.80 12.33 -7.31
C GLN A 57 8.89 12.68 -5.81
N TRP A 58 9.26 11.71 -4.97
CA TRP A 58 9.44 11.85 -3.54
C TRP A 58 10.92 11.84 -3.14
N ASP A 59 11.83 11.85 -4.12
CA ASP A 59 13.28 11.70 -3.92
C ASP A 59 13.65 10.44 -3.11
N GLN A 60 12.87 9.36 -3.25
CA GLN A 60 13.06 8.11 -2.52
C GLN A 60 13.53 6.97 -3.44
N PRO A 61 14.43 6.09 -2.96
CA PRO A 61 14.64 4.79 -3.57
C PRO A 61 13.34 3.97 -3.60
N VAL A 62 13.15 3.17 -4.65
CA VAL A 62 11.95 2.33 -4.83
C VAL A 62 11.68 1.44 -3.61
N LEU A 63 12.72 0.79 -3.10
CA LEU A 63 12.60 -0.09 -1.94
C LEU A 63 12.09 0.68 -0.71
N GLU A 64 12.61 1.88 -0.45
CA GLU A 64 12.17 2.71 0.67
C GLU A 64 10.73 3.16 0.49
N TYR A 65 10.34 3.53 -0.72
CA TYR A 65 8.96 3.90 -1.04
C TYR A 65 7.98 2.74 -0.86
N VAL A 66 8.36 1.52 -1.27
CA VAL A 66 7.56 0.31 -1.05
C VAL A 66 7.46 0.00 0.45
N MET A 67 8.57 0.06 1.21
CA MET A 67 8.56 -0.15 2.65
C MET A 67 7.72 0.89 3.39
N LEU A 68 7.76 2.15 2.95
CA LEU A 68 6.92 3.22 3.49
C LEU A 68 5.44 2.92 3.21
N SER A 69 5.12 2.51 1.99
CA SER A 69 3.75 2.13 1.60
C SER A 69 3.25 0.95 2.45
N GLU A 70 4.08 -0.08 2.63
CA GLU A 70 3.78 -1.24 3.48
C GLU A 70 3.51 -0.83 4.93
N ARG A 71 4.30 0.10 5.47
CA ARG A 71 4.12 0.60 6.84
C ARG A 71 2.76 1.25 7.04
N TYR A 72 2.31 2.10 6.11
CA TYR A 72 1.09 2.90 6.28
C TYR A 72 -0.18 2.24 5.75
N LEU A 73 -0.07 1.30 4.81
CA LEU A 73 -1.22 0.60 4.22
C LEU A 73 -1.31 -0.86 4.66
N GLY A 74 -0.24 -1.44 5.20
CA GLY A 74 -0.23 -2.78 5.75
C GLY A 74 -0.57 -2.84 7.25
N PHE A 75 -0.38 -1.74 7.98
CA PHE A 75 -0.57 -1.69 9.43
C PHE A 75 -1.18 -0.36 9.88
N GLN A 76 -1.96 -0.40 10.95
CA GLN A 76 -2.52 0.81 11.55
C GLN A 76 -1.40 1.62 12.22
N GLN A 77 -1.23 2.88 11.80
CA GLN A 77 -0.25 3.78 12.38
C GLN A 77 -0.93 4.73 13.38
N PRO A 78 -0.50 4.75 14.66
CA PRO A 78 -1.06 5.67 15.65
C PRO A 78 -0.86 7.14 15.24
N GLY A 79 -1.93 7.94 15.32
CA GLY A 79 -1.88 9.37 15.01
C GLY A 79 -1.87 9.73 13.52
N SER A 80 -1.85 8.74 12.61
CA SER A 80 -2.01 8.98 11.18
C SER A 80 -3.46 9.29 10.82
N VAL A 81 -3.66 10.27 9.94
CA VAL A 81 -4.96 10.62 9.38
C VAL A 81 -4.96 10.21 7.91
N TYR A 82 -6.00 9.49 7.50
CA TYR A 82 -6.23 9.05 6.13
C TYR A 82 -7.49 9.72 5.63
N ALA A 83 -7.38 10.39 4.48
CA ALA A 83 -8.42 11.22 3.88
C ALA A 83 -8.46 11.01 2.36
#